data_AF-A0A7J7D9S0-F1
#
_entry.id   AF-A0A7J7D9S0-F1
#
_cell.length_a   1.000
_cell.length_b   1.000
_cell.length_c   1.000
_cell.angle_alpha   90.00
_cell.angle_beta   90.00
_cell.angle_gamma   90.00
#
_symmetry.space_group_name_H-M   'P 1'
#
loop_
_entity.id
_entity.type
_entity.pdbx_description
1 polymer ?
#
loop_
_entity_poly.entity_id
_entity_poly.type
_entity_poly.pdbx_seq_one_letter_code
_entity_poly.pdbx_strand_id
1 'polypeptide(L)' 'MRQDYGIIPSMEHYVSIVDMLASTGYLEEALEFIEKMPMEPNADVWVTLMNLCRVHGLMELGDCYAEVVE' A
#
# COMPACT_ATOMS: atom_id res chain seq x y z
N MET A 1 -10.35 1.31 13.10
CA MET A 1 -10.19 2.79 13.04
C MET A 1 -11.52 3.54 12.99
N ARG A 2 -12.35 3.36 11.97
CA ARG A 2 -13.67 4.03 11.90
C ARG A 2 -14.72 3.41 12.83
N GLN A 3 -14.77 2.08 12.94
CA GLN A 3 -15.72 1.38 13.81
C GLN A 3 -15.32 1.44 15.29
N ASP A 4 -14.04 1.27 15.61
CA ASP A 4 -13.60 1.14 17.02
C ASP A 4 -13.27 2.47 17.69
N TYR A 5 -12.81 3.46 16.92
CA TYR A 5 -12.28 4.72 17.45
C TYR A 5 -12.99 5.97 16.88
N GLY A 6 -13.95 5.80 15.97
CA GLY A 6 -14.63 6.93 15.30
C GLY A 6 -13.72 7.77 14.40
N ILE A 7 -12.48 7.33 14.14
CA ILE A 7 -11.51 8.06 13.33
C ILE A 7 -11.79 7.75 11.86
N ILE A 8 -12.02 8.79 11.07
CA ILE A 8 -12.12 8.70 9.62
C ILE A 8 -10.70 8.76 9.06
N PRO A 9 -10.16 7.66 8.50
CA PRO A 9 -8.81 7.68 7.95
C PRO A 9 -8.77 8.57 6.70
N SER A 10 -7.82 9.50 6.65
CA SER A 10 -7.44 10.20 5.42
C SER A 10 -6.51 9.34 4.55
N MET A 11 -6.30 9.73 3.30
CA MET A 11 -5.35 9.06 2.40
C MET A 11 -3.94 8.95 2.99
N GLU A 12 -3.46 9.97 3.70
CA GLU A 12 -2.15 9.94 4.36
C GLU A 12 -2.03 8.80 5.39
N HIS A 13 -3.12 8.47 6.09
CA HIS A 13 -3.13 7.35 7.03
C HIS A 13 -3.03 6.01 6.28
N TYR A 14 -3.69 5.87 5.13
CA TYR A 14 -3.57 4.66 4.31
C TYR A 14 -2.15 4.50 3.76
N VAL A 15 -1.55 5.58 3.24
CA VAL A 15 -0.14 5.57 2.81
C VAL A 15 0.77 5.14 3.96
N SER A 16 0.56 5.69 5.16
CA SER A 16 1.39 5.34 6.33
C SER A 16 1.25 3.86 6.76
N ILE A 17 0.06 3.27 6.63
CA ILE A 17 -0.15 1.85 6.95
C ILE A 17 0.52 0.97 5.91
N VAL A 18 0.38 1.31 4.62
CA VAL A 18 1.04 0.61 3.51
C VAL A 18 2.56 0.69 3.66
N ASP A 19 3.11 1.88 3.95
CA ASP A 19 4.53 2.08 4.22
C ASP A 19 5.02 1.21 5.39
N MET A 20 4.27 1.15 6.50
CA MET A 20 4.62 0.31 7.64
C MET A 20 4.64 -1.18 7.29
N LEU A 21 3.63 -1.69 6.59
CA LEU A 21 3.55 -3.10 6.21
C LEU A 21 4.66 -3.46 5.21
N ALA A 22 4.80 -2.64 4.16
CA ALA A 22 5.74 -2.91 3.10
C ALA A 22 7.21 -2.69 3.54
N SER A 23 7.51 -1.73 4.42
CA SER A 23 8.86 -1.52 4.95
C SER A 23 9.33 -2.67 5.85
N THR A 24 8.40 -3.37 6.50
CA THR A 24 8.69 -4.53 7.34
C THR A 24 8.68 -5.86 6.58
N GLY A 25 8.45 -5.82 5.26
CA GLY A 25 8.49 -6.99 4.37
C GLY A 25 7.14 -7.71 4.20
N TYR A 26 6.07 -7.21 4.81
CA TYR A 26 4.71 -7.74 4.70
C TYR A 26 4.00 -7.17 3.46
N LEU A 27 4.56 -7.45 2.27
CA LEU A 27 4.06 -6.91 1.01
C LEU A 27 2.69 -7.47 0.62
N GLU A 28 2.45 -8.75 0.89
CA GLU A 28 1.15 -9.39 0.60
C GLU A 28 0.05 -8.76 1.47
N GLU A 29 0.32 -8.53 2.75
CA GLU A 29 -0.61 -7.86 3.65
C GLU A 29 -0.81 -6.38 3.29
N ALA A 30 0.24 -5.70 2.83
CA ALA A 30 0.12 -4.34 2.31
C ALA A 30 -0.80 -4.30 1.08
N LEU A 31 -0.69 -5.28 0.18
CA LEU A 31 -1.53 -5.39 -0.99
C LEU A 31 -2.99 -5.71 -0.63
N GLU A 32 -3.21 -6.73 0.21
CA GLU A 32 -4.55 -7.05 0.69
C GLU A 32 -5.21 -5.85 1.38
N PHE A 33 -4.42 -5.04 2.11
CA PHE A 33 -4.92 -3.84 2.75
C PHE A 33 -5.39 -2.80 1.73
N ILE A 34 -4.65 -2.61 0.63
CA ILE A 34 -5.02 -1.72 -0.47
C ILE A 34 -6.30 -2.20 -1.16
N GLU A 35 -6.43 -3.50 -1.44
CA GLU A 35 -7.63 -4.08 -2.04
C GLU A 35 -8.88 -3.95 -1.15
N LYS A 36 -8.68 -3.96 0.17
CA LYS A 36 -9.75 -3.79 1.17
C LYS A 36 -10.07 -2.32 1.47
N MET A 37 -9.40 -1.36 0.83
CA MET A 37 -9.68 0.06 1.04
C MET A 37 -11.13 0.39 0.62
N PRO A 38 -11.87 1.18 1.43
CA PRO A 38 -13.26 1.55 1.10
C PRO A 38 -13.34 2.63 0.00
N MET A 39 -12.22 3.00 -0.60
CA MET A 39 -12.07 4.05 -1.60
C MET A 39 -10.90 3.72 -2.52
N GLU A 40 -10.88 4.31 -3.71
CA GLU A 40 -9.84 4.07 -4.71
C GLU A 40 -8.48 4.61 -4.20
N PRO A 41 -7.45 3.75 -4.09
CA PRO A 41 -6.11 4.16 -3.67
C PRO A 41 -5.53 5.20 -4.64
N ASN A 42 -4.87 6.22 -4.11
CA ASN A 42 -4.23 7.25 -4.92
C ASN A 42 -2.85 6.77 -5.43
N ALA A 43 -2.25 7.55 -6.35
CA ALA A 43 -0.93 7.25 -6.88
C ALA A 43 0.14 7.09 -5.79
N ASP A 44 0.05 7.87 -4.70
CA ASP A 44 1.02 7.80 -3.59
C ASP A 44 1.04 6.43 -2.90
N VAL A 45 -0.12 5.79 -2.73
CA VAL A 45 -0.22 4.44 -2.16
C VAL A 45 0.51 3.43 -3.03
N TRP A 46 0.28 3.45 -4.35
CA TRP A 46 0.93 2.55 -5.29
C TRP A 46 2.44 2.79 -5.41
N VAL A 47 2.85 4.06 -5.48
CA VAL A 47 4.26 4.45 -5.51
C VAL A 47 5.00 3.98 -4.26
N THR A 48 4.36 4.12 -3.09
CA THR A 48 4.92 3.65 -1.81
C THR A 48 5.13 2.13 -1.82
N LEU A 49 4.10 1.37 -2.21
CA LEU A 49 4.20 -0.08 -2.31
C LEU A 49 5.31 -0.51 -3.29
N MET A 50 5.32 0.04 -4.51
CA MET A 50 6.32 -0.30 -5.54
C MET A 50 7.75 -0.01 -5.09
N ASN A 51 7.99 1.15 -4.47
CA ASN A 51 9.32 1.51 -3.97
C ASN A 51 9.81 0.50 -2.92
N LEU A 52 8.92 0.06 -2.03
CA LEU A 52 9.26 -0.89 -0.97
C LEU A 52 9.39 -2.32 -1.49
N CYS A 53 8.59 -2.74 -2.49
CA CYS A 53 8.79 -4.01 -3.22
C CYS A 53 10.19 -4.08 -3.82
N ARG A 54 10.66 -2.98 -4.43
CA ARG A 54 11.98 -2.89 -5.04
C ARG A 54 13.12 -2.97 -4.01
N VAL A 55 12.94 -2.35 -2.83
CA VAL A 55 13.92 -2.39 -1.73
C VAL A 55 14.07 -3.80 -1.16
N HIS A 56 12.97 -4.55 -1.04
CA HIS A 56 12.98 -5.92 -0.50
C HIS A 56 13.40 -6.99 -1.52
N GLY A 57 13.73 -6.62 -2.76
CA GLY A 57 14.20 -7.57 -3.78
C GLY A 57 13.11 -8.48 -4.34
N LEU A 58 11.84 -8.21 -4.03
CA LEU A 58 10.68 -8.90 -4.60
C LEU A 58 10.33 -8.26 -5.95
N MET A 59 11.27 -8.40 -6.89
CA MET A 59 11.21 -7.84 -8.24
C MET A 59 9.97 -8.32 -9.00
N GLU A 60 9.52 -9.56 -8.76
CA GLU A 60 8.31 -10.13 -9.39
C GLU A 60 7.02 -9.38 -9.01
N LEU A 61 6.92 -8.86 -7.79
CA LEU A 61 5.78 -8.02 -7.36
C LEU A 61 5.95 -6.57 -7.81
N GLY A 62 7.18 -6.03 -7.80
CA GLY A 62 7.46 -4.66 -8.25
C GLY A 62 7.22 -4.45 -9.75
N ASP A 63 7.57 -5.42 -10.59
CA ASP A 63 7.41 -5.34 -12.04
C ASP A 63 5.94 -5.49 -12.48
N CYS A 64 5.11 -6.23 -11.74
CA CYS A 64 3.68 -6.38 -12.04
C CYS A 64 2.89 -5.06 -11.98
N TYR A 65 3.31 -4.09 -11.16
CA TYR A 65 2.60 -2.81 -10.99
C TYR A 65 3.21 -1.66 -11.79
N ALA A 66 4.43 -1.82 -12.33
CA ALA A 66 4.99 -0.86 -13.29
C ALA A 66 4.09 -0.71 -14.54
N GLU A 67 3.38 -1.78 -14.92
CA GLU A 67 2.44 -1.81 -16.04
C GLU A 67 1.09 -1.13 -15.74
N VAL A 68 0.74 -0.88 -14.48
CA VAL A 68 -0.54 -0.28 -14.08
C VAL A 68 -0.49 1.27 -14.11
N VAL A 69 0.70 1.85 -14.29
CA VAL A 69 0.94 3.31 -14.27
C VAL A 69 1.16 3.91 -15.67
N GLU A 70 0.90 3.17 -16.75
CA GLU A 70 0.81 3.73 -18.12
C GLU A 70 -0.59 4.25 -18.49
#